data_AF-A0A0Q4J1A9-F1
#
_entry.id   AF-A0A0Q4J1A9-F1
#
_cell.length_a   1.000
_cell.length_b   1.000
_cell.length_c   1.000
_cell.angle_alpha   90.00
_cell.angle_beta   90.00
_cell.angle_gamma   90.00
#
_symmetry.space_group_name_H-M   'P 1'
#
loop_
_entity.id
_entity.type
_entity.pdbx_description
1 polymer ?
#
loop_
_entity_poly.entity_id
_entity_poly.type
_entity_poly.pdbx_seq_one_letter_code
_entity_poly.pdbx_strand_id
1 'polypeptide(L)'
;MSALSRRAFLASVAVASAALAGSRADAATRPLLLHDPELLAGRCFAARAQLLGAQPVALAGDRVRQMQALLASAPAALFAVTRRSDELLVGEIAAEAGYRRVALVRHDNGHMMANCAPDGVAVAKLAQLSGAAWPEVFAEMAVAKVGQCAAVSESRVMTAHSWVMVK
;
A
#
# COMPACT_ATOMS: atom_id res chain seq x y z
N MET A 1 23.20 -19.52 -1.48
CA MET A 1 21.85 -19.21 -2.01
C MET A 1 22.01 -18.36 -3.27
N SER A 2 21.79 -19.00 -4.42
CA SER A 2 22.32 -18.60 -5.74
C SER A 2 21.52 -17.49 -6.43
N ALA A 3 22.20 -16.68 -7.24
CA ALA A 3 21.66 -15.54 -8.00
C ALA A 3 20.43 -15.86 -8.89
N LEU A 4 20.21 -17.14 -9.19
CA LEU A 4 19.03 -17.66 -9.90
C LEU A 4 17.72 -17.45 -9.13
N SER A 5 17.73 -17.58 -7.80
CA SER A 5 16.54 -17.36 -6.95
C SER A 5 16.12 -15.89 -6.91
N ARG A 6 17.09 -14.96 -6.94
CA ARG A 6 16.82 -13.51 -6.99
C ARG A 6 16.20 -13.09 -8.33
N ARG A 7 16.66 -13.66 -9.45
CA ARG A 7 16.11 -13.35 -10.79
C ARG A 7 14.69 -13.89 -10.97
N ALA A 8 14.40 -15.10 -10.48
CA ALA A 8 13.05 -15.66 -10.51
C ALA A 8 12.05 -14.85 -9.66
N PHE A 9 12.51 -14.31 -8.53
CA PHE A 9 11.69 -13.45 -7.68
C PHE A 9 11.42 -12.09 -8.35
N LEU A 10 12.44 -11.44 -8.92
CA LEU A 10 12.28 -10.16 -9.65
C LEU A 10 11.35 -10.29 -10.87
N ALA A 11 11.44 -11.41 -11.60
CA ALA A 11 10.52 -11.70 -12.71
C ALA A 11 9.06 -11.84 -12.23
N SER A 12 8.84 -12.42 -11.04
CA SER A 12 7.50 -12.59 -10.48
C SER A 12 6.86 -11.27 -10.03
N VAL A 13 7.67 -10.31 -9.56
CA VAL A 13 7.17 -8.98 -9.16
C VAL A 13 6.87 -8.09 -10.37
N ALA A 14 7.69 -8.15 -11.42
CA ALA A 14 7.42 -7.43 -12.66
C ALA A 14 6.10 -7.86 -13.33
N VAL A 15 5.76 -9.15 -13.25
CA VAL A 15 4.48 -9.68 -13.77
C VAL A 15 3.31 -9.30 -12.88
N ALA A 16 3.46 -9.20 -11.56
CA ALA A 16 2.41 -8.69 -10.68
C ALA A 16 2.09 -7.21 -10.98
N SER A 17 3.11 -6.38 -11.22
CA SER A 17 2.93 -4.99 -11.64
C SER A 17 2.23 -4.88 -13.00
N ALA A 18 2.51 -5.80 -13.94
CA ALA A 18 1.86 -5.84 -15.24
C ALA A 18 0.41 -6.36 -15.18
N ALA A 19 0.11 -7.31 -14.28
CA ALA A 19 -1.24 -7.81 -14.07
C ALA A 19 -2.15 -6.75 -13.39
N LEU A 20 -1.58 -5.86 -12.58
CA LEU A 20 -2.27 -4.68 -12.04
C LEU A 20 -2.35 -3.51 -13.04
N ALA A 21 -1.49 -3.48 -14.06
CA ALA A 21 -1.53 -2.52 -15.17
C ALA A 21 -2.35 -3.01 -16.37
N GLY A 22 -2.89 -4.23 -16.29
CA GLY A 22 -3.57 -4.95 -17.37
C GLY A 22 -5.05 -4.66 -17.49
N SER A 23 -5.49 -3.40 -17.40
CA SER A 23 -6.80 -3.01 -17.92
C SER A 23 -6.83 -1.52 -18.28
N ARG A 24 -6.72 -1.27 -19.60
CA ARG A 24 -7.01 -0.03 -20.32
C ARG A 24 -6.22 1.23 -19.92
N ALA A 25 -5.35 1.62 -20.84
CA ALA A 25 -4.85 2.97 -20.95
C ALA A 25 -6.01 3.96 -21.13
N ASP A 26 -6.35 4.65 -20.05
CA ASP A 26 -7.04 5.94 -20.07
C ASP A 26 -6.39 6.76 -18.95
N ALA A 27 -5.72 7.86 -19.31
CA ALA A 27 -4.99 8.80 -18.45
C ALA A 27 -4.64 8.25 -17.04
N ALA A 28 -3.52 7.52 -16.92
CA ALA A 28 -3.12 6.81 -15.68
C ALA A 28 -3.23 7.69 -14.43
N THR A 29 -4.38 7.63 -13.75
CA THR A 29 -4.62 8.35 -12.52
C THR A 29 -3.67 7.77 -11.49
N ARG A 30 -2.78 8.62 -10.98
CA ARG A 30 -1.80 8.22 -9.96
C ARG A 30 -2.55 7.59 -8.77
N PRO A 31 -2.01 6.53 -8.15
CA PRO A 31 -2.61 5.97 -6.96
C PRO A 31 -2.70 7.03 -5.86
N LEU A 32 -3.79 7.00 -5.11
CA LEU A 32 -3.93 7.81 -3.90
C LEU A 32 -3.27 7.07 -2.74
N LEU A 33 -2.29 7.73 -2.12
CA LEU A 33 -1.55 7.20 -0.98
C LEU A 33 -2.07 7.87 0.30
N LEU A 34 -2.54 7.07 1.25
CA LEU A 34 -3.14 7.54 2.51
C LEU A 34 -2.34 7.04 3.70
N HIS A 35 -2.26 7.84 4.75
CA HIS A 35 -1.69 7.36 6.01
C HIS A 35 -2.35 7.97 7.23
N ASP A 36 -2.32 7.26 8.34
CA ASP A 36 -2.55 7.82 9.67
C ASP A 36 -1.24 8.47 10.19
N PRO A 37 -1.20 9.81 10.39
CA PRO A 37 0.02 10.50 10.81
C PRO A 37 0.47 10.15 12.24
N GLU A 38 -0.44 9.64 13.08
CA GLU A 38 -0.13 9.27 14.46
C GLU A 38 0.58 7.92 14.53
N LEU A 39 0.39 7.06 13.53
CA LEU A 39 1.09 5.78 13.43
C LEU A 39 2.51 5.96 12.93
N LEU A 40 3.48 5.37 13.65
CA LEU A 40 4.86 5.32 13.20
C LEU A 40 4.97 4.67 11.81
N ALA A 41 4.20 3.60 11.55
CA ALA A 41 4.16 2.94 10.24
C ALA A 41 3.63 3.87 9.14
N GLY A 42 2.59 4.65 9.45
CA GLY A 42 2.05 5.64 8.53
C GLY A 42 3.08 6.70 8.16
N ARG A 43 3.85 7.19 9.16
CA ARG A 43 4.95 8.15 8.92
C ARG A 43 6.10 7.55 8.10
N CYS A 44 6.50 6.31 8.36
CA CYS A 44 7.53 5.62 7.56
C CYS A 44 7.11 5.46 6.10
N PHE A 45 5.87 4.98 5.88
CA PHE A 45 5.27 4.89 4.55
C PHE A 45 5.25 6.25 3.84
N ALA A 46 4.81 7.31 4.53
CA ALA A 46 4.73 8.66 3.99
C ALA A 46 6.12 9.20 3.59
N ALA A 47 7.09 9.10 4.49
CA ALA A 47 8.45 9.55 4.25
C ALA A 47 9.08 8.82 3.05
N ARG A 48 8.90 7.49 2.96
CA ARG A 48 9.39 6.72 1.82
C ARG A 48 8.70 7.12 0.51
N ALA A 49 7.39 7.27 0.52
CA ALA A 49 6.64 7.69 -0.67
C ALA A 49 7.10 9.08 -1.17
N GLN A 50 7.34 10.03 -0.26
CA GLN A 50 7.86 11.35 -0.58
C GLN A 50 9.27 11.29 -1.21
N LEU A 51 10.17 10.47 -0.64
CA LEU A 51 11.50 10.25 -1.22
C LEU A 51 11.44 9.66 -2.64
N LEU A 52 10.38 8.92 -2.96
CA LEU A 52 10.13 8.35 -4.28
C LEU A 52 9.41 9.31 -5.24
N GLY A 53 9.10 10.54 -4.80
CA GLY A 53 8.45 11.58 -5.58
C GLY A 53 6.92 11.53 -5.57
N ALA A 54 6.31 10.75 -4.68
CA ALA A 54 4.86 10.71 -4.49
C ALA A 54 4.40 11.72 -3.42
N GLN A 55 3.10 12.01 -3.40
CA GLN A 55 2.47 12.92 -2.43
C GLN A 55 1.45 12.14 -1.59
N PRO A 56 1.89 11.50 -0.50
CA PRO A 56 0.97 10.82 0.40
C PRO A 56 0.15 11.84 1.19
N VAL A 57 -1.11 11.51 1.45
CA VAL A 57 -2.08 12.35 2.13
C VAL A 57 -2.32 11.81 3.54
N ALA A 58 -2.15 12.67 4.54
CA ALA A 58 -2.47 12.36 5.92
C ALA A 58 -3.98 12.36 6.14
N LEU A 59 -4.51 11.29 6.74
CA LEU A 59 -5.89 11.23 7.21
C LEU A 59 -6.02 11.99 8.53
N ALA A 60 -6.74 13.11 8.51
CA ALA A 60 -6.90 13.99 9.67
C ALA A 60 -8.23 14.74 9.62
N GLY A 61 -8.75 15.14 10.78
CA GLY A 61 -10.00 15.89 10.88
C GLY A 61 -11.23 15.10 10.41
N ASP A 62 -12.08 15.74 9.60
CA ASP A 62 -13.29 15.14 9.02
C ASP A 62 -12.91 14.22 7.85
N ARG A 63 -12.67 12.94 8.20
CA ARG A 63 -12.27 11.89 7.26
C ARG A 63 -13.32 11.61 6.19
N VAL A 64 -14.61 11.80 6.48
CA VAL A 64 -15.68 11.54 5.51
C VAL A 64 -15.61 12.57 4.38
N ARG A 65 -15.61 13.86 4.73
CA ARG A 65 -15.48 14.94 3.73
C ARG A 65 -14.16 14.86 2.99
N GLN A 66 -13.07 14.58 3.71
CA GLN A 66 -11.74 14.42 3.10
C GLN A 66 -11.75 13.32 2.04
N MET A 67 -12.28 12.13 2.36
CA MET A 67 -12.32 11.03 1.41
C MET A 67 -13.24 11.28 0.23
N GLN A 68 -14.41 11.89 0.43
CA GLN A 68 -15.29 12.29 -0.68
C GLN A 68 -14.57 13.24 -1.65
N ALA A 69 -13.85 14.23 -1.13
CA ALA A 69 -13.08 15.16 -1.96
C ALA A 69 -11.94 14.46 -2.71
N LEU A 70 -11.22 13.55 -2.08
CA LEU A 70 -10.13 12.81 -2.72
C LEU A 70 -10.63 11.87 -3.81
N LEU A 71 -11.75 11.17 -3.57
CA LEU A 71 -12.35 10.22 -4.50
C LEU A 71 -13.03 10.90 -5.70
N ALA A 72 -13.33 12.20 -5.62
CA ALA A 72 -13.85 12.97 -6.76
C ALA A 72 -12.89 12.96 -7.96
N SER A 73 -11.58 12.77 -7.73
CA SER A 73 -10.57 12.62 -8.78
C SER A 73 -10.52 11.22 -9.42
N ALA A 74 -11.30 10.26 -8.92
CA ALA A 74 -11.34 8.87 -9.35
C ALA A 74 -9.93 8.24 -9.49
N PRO A 75 -9.12 8.19 -8.41
CA PRO A 75 -7.79 7.58 -8.45
C PRO A 75 -7.87 6.10 -8.90
N ALA A 76 -6.90 5.61 -9.66
CA ALA A 76 -6.93 4.23 -10.15
C ALA A 76 -6.87 3.19 -9.01
N ALA A 77 -6.17 3.52 -7.92
CA ALA A 77 -6.02 2.68 -6.75
C ALA A 77 -5.82 3.52 -5.49
N LEU A 78 -6.12 2.91 -4.35
CA LEU A 78 -5.92 3.42 -3.00
C LEU A 78 -4.88 2.55 -2.31
N PHE A 79 -3.82 3.14 -1.79
CA PHE A 79 -2.83 2.48 -0.93
C PHE A 79 -2.81 3.18 0.40
N ALA A 80 -3.04 2.45 1.49
CA ALA A 80 -3.22 3.10 2.78
C ALA A 80 -2.56 2.35 3.93
N VAL A 81 -2.06 3.11 4.90
CA VAL A 81 -1.52 2.62 6.18
C VAL A 81 -2.25 3.30 7.34
N THR A 82 -3.13 2.57 8.02
CA THR A 82 -4.06 3.14 9.00
C THR A 82 -4.26 2.27 10.24
N ARG A 83 -4.96 2.82 11.24
CA ARG A 83 -5.60 2.00 12.29
C ARG A 83 -6.78 1.21 11.71
N ARG A 84 -7.26 0.21 12.45
CA ARG A 84 -8.43 -0.61 12.05
C ARG A 84 -9.70 0.23 11.90
N SER A 85 -9.93 1.21 12.77
CA SER A 85 -11.09 2.10 12.69
C SER A 85 -11.14 2.88 11.38
N ASP A 86 -9.98 3.41 10.97
CA ASP A 86 -9.86 4.21 9.75
C ASP A 86 -9.92 3.33 8.52
N GLU A 87 -9.40 2.10 8.56
CA GLU A 87 -9.58 1.14 7.45
C GLU A 87 -11.05 0.78 7.25
N LEU A 88 -11.83 0.59 8.32
CA LEU A 88 -13.27 0.34 8.20
C LEU A 88 -14.00 1.56 7.61
N LEU A 89 -13.85 2.73 8.24
CA LEU A 89 -14.54 3.95 7.80
C LEU A 89 -14.18 4.35 6.38
N VAL A 90 -12.88 4.49 6.09
CA VAL A 90 -12.40 4.95 4.78
C VAL A 90 -12.61 3.88 3.72
N GLY A 91 -12.45 2.61 4.09
CA GLY A 91 -12.67 1.48 3.20
C GLY A 91 -14.14 1.36 2.76
N GLU A 92 -15.09 1.62 3.64
CA GLU A 92 -16.52 1.65 3.30
C GLU A 92 -16.86 2.81 2.35
N ILE A 93 -16.36 4.03 2.62
CA ILE A 93 -16.56 5.18 1.72
C ILE A 93 -15.98 4.89 0.32
N ALA A 94 -14.79 4.27 0.26
CA ALA A 94 -14.19 3.87 -1.00
C ALA A 94 -15.03 2.78 -1.69
N ALA A 95 -15.56 1.81 -0.96
CA ALA A 95 -16.43 0.77 -1.51
C ALA A 95 -17.73 1.36 -2.11
N GLU A 96 -18.34 2.33 -1.44
CA GLU A 96 -19.50 3.08 -1.97
C GLU A 96 -19.15 3.83 -3.27
N ALA A 97 -17.92 4.30 -3.41
CA ALA A 97 -17.40 4.92 -4.64
C ALA A 97 -16.98 3.91 -5.73
N GLY A 98 -17.28 2.62 -5.52
CA GLY A 98 -17.05 1.53 -6.47
C GLY A 98 -15.69 0.85 -6.36
N TYR A 99 -14.89 1.12 -5.32
CA TYR A 99 -13.60 0.47 -5.14
C TYR A 99 -13.76 -0.91 -4.48
N ARG A 100 -13.03 -1.90 -4.99
CA ARG A 100 -12.94 -3.23 -4.40
C ARG A 100 -11.63 -3.40 -3.66
N ARG A 101 -11.69 -3.96 -2.45
CA ARG A 101 -10.51 -4.31 -1.66
C ARG A 101 -9.83 -5.56 -2.23
N VAL A 102 -8.54 -5.42 -2.55
CA VAL A 102 -7.71 -6.52 -3.07
C VAL A 102 -6.79 -7.09 -2.00
N ALA A 103 -6.35 -6.25 -1.05
CA ALA A 103 -5.50 -6.67 0.06
C ALA A 103 -5.84 -5.91 1.34
N LEU A 104 -5.87 -6.64 2.45
CA LEU A 104 -5.79 -6.11 3.81
C LEU A 104 -4.74 -6.93 4.56
N VAL A 105 -3.72 -6.28 5.08
CA VAL A 105 -2.69 -6.92 5.90
C VAL A 105 -2.67 -6.24 7.26
N ARG A 106 -2.94 -7.04 8.29
CA ARG A 106 -2.77 -6.64 9.69
C ARG A 106 -1.35 -6.96 10.12
N HIS A 107 -0.67 -5.95 10.63
CA HIS A 107 0.66 -6.05 11.23
C HIS A 107 0.49 -5.86 12.74
N ASP A 108 0.93 -6.83 13.54
CA ASP A 108 0.78 -6.80 15.00
C ASP A 108 1.88 -7.63 15.67
N ASN A 109 2.75 -7.00 16.47
CA ASN A 109 3.69 -7.74 17.33
C ASN A 109 4.53 -8.81 16.62
N GLY A 110 4.98 -8.51 15.39
CA GLY A 110 5.75 -9.45 14.55
C GLY A 110 4.90 -10.52 13.85
N HIS A 111 3.59 -10.56 14.14
CA HIS A 111 2.62 -11.37 13.44
C HIS A 111 1.97 -10.59 12.30
N MET A 112 1.81 -11.27 11.17
CA MET A 112 1.13 -10.73 10.00
C MET A 112 -0.07 -11.61 9.67
N MET A 113 -1.24 -11.00 9.50
CA MET A 113 -2.41 -11.68 8.97
C MET A 113 -2.91 -10.96 7.74
N ALA A 114 -2.98 -11.67 6.62
CA ALA A 114 -3.45 -11.13 5.35
C ALA A 114 -4.83 -11.69 5.01
N ASN A 115 -5.73 -10.79 4.61
CA ASN A 115 -6.99 -11.10 3.96
C ASN A 115 -6.93 -10.47 2.56
N CYS A 116 -6.66 -11.30 1.55
CA CYS A 116 -6.46 -10.85 0.17
C CYS A 116 -7.43 -11.57 -0.77
N ALA A 117 -7.89 -10.85 -1.78
CA ALA A 117 -8.41 -11.44 -3.01
C ALA A 117 -7.22 -12.01 -3.83
N PRO A 118 -7.47 -12.85 -4.86
CA PRO A 118 -6.40 -13.50 -5.64
C PRO A 118 -5.37 -12.51 -6.23
N ASP A 119 -5.82 -11.33 -6.63
CA ASP A 119 -5.01 -10.23 -7.16
C ASP A 119 -4.14 -9.52 -6.08
N GLY A 120 -4.49 -9.66 -4.80
CA GLY A 120 -3.76 -9.08 -3.67
C GLY A 120 -2.69 -9.98 -3.03
N VAL A 121 -2.47 -11.20 -3.54
CA VAL A 121 -1.51 -12.16 -2.96
C VAL A 121 -0.08 -11.62 -2.95
N ALA A 122 0.30 -10.84 -3.97
CA ALA A 122 1.61 -10.22 -4.05
C ALA A 122 1.88 -9.24 -2.90
N VAL A 123 0.85 -8.48 -2.48
CA VAL A 123 0.92 -7.53 -1.37
C VAL A 123 1.25 -8.25 -0.06
N ALA A 124 0.55 -9.35 0.22
CA ALA A 124 0.79 -10.16 1.42
C ALA A 124 2.19 -10.77 1.45
N LYS A 125 2.66 -11.30 0.32
CA LYS A 125 4.01 -11.88 0.21
C LYS A 125 5.09 -10.82 0.40
N LEU A 126 4.91 -9.63 -0.19
CA LEU A 126 5.83 -8.51 -0.01
C LEU A 126 5.89 -8.09 1.46
N ALA A 127 4.74 -7.91 2.11
CA ALA A 127 4.68 -7.59 3.54
C ALA A 127 5.43 -8.63 4.39
N GLN A 128 5.19 -9.93 4.14
CA GLN A 128 5.84 -11.01 4.89
C GLN A 128 7.38 -11.00 4.72
N LEU A 129 7.86 -10.85 3.49
CA LEU A 129 9.29 -10.90 3.17
C LEU A 129 10.04 -9.64 3.62
N SER A 130 9.35 -8.52 3.79
CA SER A 130 9.95 -7.24 4.19
C SER A 130 10.22 -7.14 5.69
N GLY A 131 9.62 -8.03 6.49
CA GLY A 131 9.75 -7.98 7.96
C GLY A 131 9.38 -6.60 8.49
N ALA A 132 10.29 -5.98 9.25
CA ALA A 132 10.05 -4.67 9.83
C ALA A 132 10.10 -3.49 8.84
N ALA A 133 10.66 -3.68 7.64
CA ALA A 133 10.72 -2.66 6.58
C ALA A 133 9.44 -2.64 5.71
N TRP A 134 8.38 -3.29 6.16
CA TRP A 134 7.14 -3.41 5.39
C TRP A 134 6.52 -2.06 5.01
N PRO A 135 6.54 -0.98 5.83
CA PRO A 135 5.93 0.29 5.43
C PRO A 135 6.64 0.91 4.22
N GLU A 136 7.96 0.84 4.18
CA GLU A 136 8.79 1.36 3.10
C GLU A 136 8.62 0.54 1.82
N VAL A 137 8.63 -0.79 1.92
CA VAL A 137 8.40 -1.67 0.76
C VAL A 137 6.98 -1.52 0.22
N PHE A 138 5.99 -1.30 1.10
CA PHE A 138 4.63 -1.00 0.71
C PHE A 138 4.54 0.33 -0.06
N ALA A 139 5.30 1.36 0.34
CA ALA A 139 5.41 2.62 -0.41
C ALA A 139 6.07 2.43 -1.78
N GLU A 140 7.13 1.63 -1.88
CA GLU A 140 7.78 1.31 -3.17
C GLU A 140 6.84 0.61 -4.14
N MET A 141 6.04 -0.33 -3.63
CA MET A 141 5.01 -0.99 -4.41
C MET A 141 3.92 -0.01 -4.88
N ALA A 142 3.45 0.88 -4.00
CA ALA A 142 2.44 1.88 -4.32
C ALA A 142 2.90 2.84 -5.45
N VAL A 143 4.20 3.13 -5.53
CA VAL A 143 4.78 4.00 -6.56
C VAL A 143 5.32 3.21 -7.77
N ALA A 144 5.12 1.88 -7.81
CA ALA A 144 5.66 0.97 -8.81
C ALA A 144 7.19 1.05 -9.01
N LYS A 145 7.93 1.40 -7.95
CA LYS A 145 9.40 1.50 -7.92
C LYS A 145 10.04 0.42 -7.05
N VAL A 146 9.62 -0.83 -7.24
CA VAL A 146 10.19 -1.96 -6.49
C VAL A 146 11.67 -2.16 -6.86
N GLY A 147 12.56 -2.13 -5.86
CA GLY A 147 13.97 -2.49 -6.03
C GLY A 147 14.98 -1.34 -5.99
N GLN A 148 14.56 -0.12 -5.64
CA GLN A 148 15.49 0.97 -5.31
C GLN A 148 15.98 0.79 -3.86
N CYS A 149 17.03 -0.02 -3.66
CA CYS A 149 17.64 -0.24 -2.34
C CYS A 149 18.02 1.09 -1.66
N ALA A 150 17.32 1.43 -0.57
CA ALA A 150 17.74 2.45 0.37
C ALA A 150 18.01 1.81 1.73
N ALA A 151 18.84 2.45 2.56
CA ALA A 151 19.12 2.01 3.91
C ALA A 151 17.83 1.96 4.74
N VAL A 152 17.55 0.79 5.32
CA VAL A 152 16.38 0.52 6.15
C VAL A 152 16.58 1.19 7.51
N SER A 153 15.58 1.94 7.98
CA SER A 153 15.57 2.51 9.33
C SER A 153 15.40 1.41 10.39
N GLU A 154 15.91 1.63 11.60
CA GLU A 154 15.89 0.61 12.66
C GLU A 154 14.49 0.04 12.89
N SER A 155 14.42 -1.28 12.70
CA SER A 155 13.28 -2.16 12.88
C SER A 155 12.63 -2.00 14.25
N ARG A 156 11.40 -1.46 14.28
CA ARG A 156 10.49 -1.63 15.42
C ARG A 156 9.30 -2.45 14.98
N VAL A 157 8.71 -3.18 15.92
CA VAL A 157 7.38 -3.75 15.75
C VAL A 157 6.39 -2.59 15.60
N MET A 158 5.63 -2.60 14.51
CA MET A 158 4.67 -1.52 14.21
C MET A 158 3.30 -2.10 13.98
N THR A 159 2.38 -1.87 14.92
CA THR A 159 1.00 -2.28 14.76
C THR A 159 0.27 -1.31 13.82
N ALA A 160 -0.21 -1.83 12.69
CA ALA A 160 -0.95 -1.06 11.70
C ALA A 160 -1.73 -2.00 10.75
N HIS A 161 -2.64 -1.43 9.96
CA HIS A 161 -3.26 -2.11 8.83
C HIS A 161 -2.78 -1.46 7.54
N SER A 162 -2.23 -2.25 6.63
CA SER A 162 -1.96 -1.82 5.26
C SER A 162 -2.99 -2.42 4.32
N TRP A 163 -3.61 -1.61 3.49
CA TRP A 163 -4.67 -2.09 2.59
C TRP A 163 -4.60 -1.44 1.22
N VAL A 164 -5.12 -2.17 0.23
CA VAL A 164 -5.16 -1.77 -1.17
C VAL A 164 -6.58 -1.95 -1.69
N MET A 165 -7.10 -0.91 -2.34
CA MET A 165 -8.36 -0.97 -3.09
C MET A 165 -8.14 -0.48 -4.51
N VAL A 166 -8.85 -1.08 -5.46
CA VAL A 166 -8.79 -0.75 -6.89
C VAL A 166 -10.21 -0.49 -7.38
N LYS A 167 -10.36 0.38 -8.38
CA LYS A 167 -11.66 0.66 -9.00
C LYS A 167 -12.11 -0.47 -9.93
#